data_AF-A0A2M7T8Y2-F1
#
_entry.id   AF-A0A2M7T8Y2-F1
#
_cell.length_a   1.000
_cell.length_b   1.000
_cell.length_c   1.000
_cell.angle_alpha   90.00
_cell.angle_beta   90.00
_cell.angle_gamma   90.00
#
_symmetry.space_group_name_H-M   'P 1'
#
loop_
_entity.id
_entity.type
_entity.pdbx_description
1 polymer ?
#
loop_
_entity_poly.entity_id
_entity_poly.type
_entity_poly.pdbx_seq_one_letter_code
_entity_poly.pdbx_strand_id
1 'polypeptide(L)'
;MFVLVSSNPEAVLPTIISRCRQVQFRPIPAQEMISFLVNKYDLGYDEAALATRLSGGILGAAVSFATSHSKRERRKTVLGIARSADRADLARLSFIAEELIREIKKPLDELKAAHKKEIAELKEQYDAKDAPVRTIKRIEQRQKRELGKEEHQGFEDVLSILTSWFRDIILLKETGREDLLTNQDHILAVKEHVDLFSSEDMNRCLQIIEETRQYSRFNVNMQLAFEDMLFRIHDVLAVESDPYFVP
;
A
#
# COMPACT_ATOMS: atom_id res chain seq x y z
N MET A 1 1.24 30.57 -17.91
CA MET A 1 0.67 29.23 -18.15
C MET A 1 0.34 28.63 -16.80
N PHE A 2 -0.93 28.24 -16.59
CA PHE A 2 -1.36 27.58 -15.36
C PHE A 2 -1.60 26.10 -15.65
N VAL A 3 -1.20 25.23 -14.72
CA VAL A 3 -1.45 23.78 -14.78
C VAL A 3 -2.21 23.40 -13.52
N LEU A 4 -3.41 22.85 -13.70
CA LEU A 4 -4.26 22.35 -12.62
C LEU A 4 -4.32 20.83 -12.71
N VAL A 5 -4.13 20.15 -11.58
CA VAL A 5 -4.19 18.70 -11.48
C VAL A 5 -5.24 18.36 -10.43
N SER A 6 -6.19 17.49 -10.78
CA SER A 6 -7.21 16.98 -9.86
C SER A 6 -7.41 15.49 -10.09
N SER A 7 -7.47 14.71 -9.01
CA SER A 7 -7.89 13.30 -9.04
C SER A 7 -9.41 13.13 -9.05
N ASN A 8 -10.17 14.19 -8.73
CA ASN A 8 -11.63 14.23 -8.81
C ASN A 8 -12.08 15.54 -9.52
N PRO A 9 -12.24 15.51 -10.85
CA PRO A 9 -12.68 16.68 -11.61
C PRO A 9 -14.07 17.20 -11.19
N GLU A 10 -14.96 16.34 -10.70
CA GLU A 10 -16.33 16.73 -10.30
C GLU A 10 -16.35 17.59 -9.03
N ALA A 11 -15.32 17.47 -8.19
CA ALA A 11 -15.15 18.33 -7.02
C ALA A 11 -14.63 19.75 -7.38
N VAL A 12 -14.25 20.00 -8.63
CA VAL A 12 -13.75 21.31 -9.08
C VAL A 12 -14.92 22.18 -9.54
N LEU A 13 -14.91 23.46 -9.15
CA LEU A 13 -15.96 24.39 -9.53
C LEU A 13 -16.13 24.47 -11.06
N PRO A 14 -17.37 24.42 -11.59
CA PRO A 14 -17.63 24.46 -13.03
C PRO A 14 -17.02 25.68 -13.75
N THR A 15 -16.89 26.80 -13.04
CA THR A 15 -16.32 28.05 -13.56
C THR A 15 -14.81 27.99 -13.80
N ILE A 16 -14.10 27.12 -13.08
CA ILE A 16 -12.67 26.83 -13.32
C ILE A 16 -12.55 25.87 -14.49
N ILE A 17 -13.40 24.83 -14.51
CA ILE A 17 -13.42 23.82 -15.56
C ILE A 17 -13.66 24.46 -16.93
N SER A 18 -14.63 25.38 -17.04
CA SER A 18 -14.99 26.03 -18.31
C SER A 18 -13.88 26.90 -18.92
N ARG A 19 -12.88 27.29 -18.12
CA ARG A 19 -11.74 28.12 -18.55
C ARG A 19 -10.45 27.32 -18.73
N CYS A 20 -10.47 25.99 -18.53
CA CYS A 20 -9.31 25.12 -18.66
C CYS A 20 -9.43 24.19 -19.87
N ARG A 21 -8.31 23.94 -20.56
CA ARG A 21 -8.23 22.82 -21.51
C ARG A 21 -8.10 21.52 -20.70
N GLN A 22 -9.12 20.68 -20.75
CA GLN A 22 -9.09 19.38 -20.07
C GLN A 22 -8.19 18.41 -20.83
N VAL A 23 -7.24 17.81 -20.10
CA VAL A 23 -6.42 16.69 -20.57
C VAL A 23 -6.62 15.57 -19.57
N GLN A 24 -7.25 14.48 -20.00
CA GLN A 24 -7.49 13.32 -19.17
C GLN A 24 -6.33 12.34 -19.29
N PHE A 25 -5.64 12.08 -18.18
CA PHE A 25 -4.67 11.00 -18.10
C PHE A 25 -5.43 9.69 -17.85
N ARG A 26 -5.42 8.79 -18.84
CA ARG A 26 -6.01 7.45 -18.69
C ARG A 26 -4.94 6.47 -18.17
N PRO A 27 -5.33 5.44 -17.41
CA PRO A 27 -4.43 4.35 -17.04
C PRO A 27 -3.82 3.72 -18.30
N ILE A 28 -2.56 3.29 -18.19
CA ILE A 28 -1.88 2.63 -19.30
C ILE A 28 -2.47 1.22 -19.46
N PRO A 29 -2.78 0.76 -20.69
CA PRO A 29 -3.21 -0.62 -20.93
C PRO A 29 -2.21 -1.63 -20.37
N ALA A 30 -2.70 -2.70 -19.76
CA ALA A 30 -1.85 -3.65 -19.04
C ALA A 30 -0.70 -4.21 -19.91
N GLN A 31 -0.99 -4.58 -21.16
CA GLN A 31 0.01 -5.12 -22.08
C GLN A 31 1.13 -4.13 -22.44
N GLU A 32 0.80 -2.84 -22.58
CA GLU A 32 1.80 -1.80 -22.83
C GLU A 32 2.68 -1.58 -21.59
N MET A 33 2.08 -1.59 -20.40
CA MET A 33 2.83 -1.45 -19.15
C MET A 33 3.77 -2.64 -18.91
N ILE A 34 3.29 -3.88 -19.12
CA ILE A 34 4.12 -5.09 -19.00
C ILE A 34 5.30 -5.01 -19.97
N SER A 35 5.03 -4.71 -21.24
CA SER A 35 6.08 -4.58 -22.27
C SER A 35 7.11 -3.51 -21.90
N PHE A 36 6.67 -2.38 -21.36
CA PHE A 36 7.57 -1.33 -20.89
C PHE A 36 8.43 -1.77 -19.71
N LEU A 37 7.84 -2.46 -18.73
CA LEU A 37 8.56 -2.95 -17.54
C LEU A 37 9.60 -4.01 -17.90
N VAL A 38 9.24 -4.97 -18.76
CA VAL A 38 10.17 -6.01 -19.26
C VAL A 38 11.35 -5.37 -19.98
N ASN A 39 11.09 -4.49 -20.95
CA ASN A 39 12.15 -3.93 -21.80
C ASN A 39 13.03 -2.90 -21.09
N LYS A 40 12.46 -2.08 -20.19
CA LYS A 40 13.19 -0.97 -19.56
C LYS A 40 13.86 -1.34 -18.26
N TYR A 41 13.28 -2.28 -17.50
CA TYR A 41 13.77 -2.67 -16.18
C TYR A 41 14.30 -4.11 -16.13
N ASP A 42 14.39 -4.79 -17.27
CA ASP A 42 14.92 -6.16 -17.41
C ASP A 42 14.21 -7.16 -16.49
N LEU A 43 12.88 -7.04 -16.43
CA LEU A 43 12.03 -7.86 -15.57
C LEU A 43 11.48 -9.06 -16.33
N GLY A 44 11.29 -10.18 -15.62
CA GLY A 44 10.51 -11.30 -16.13
C GLY A 44 9.05 -10.90 -16.39
N TYR A 45 8.39 -11.56 -17.35
CA TYR A 45 7.00 -11.27 -17.71
C TYR A 45 6.06 -11.36 -16.50
N ASP A 46 6.20 -12.38 -15.66
CA ASP A 46 5.33 -12.58 -14.50
C ASP A 46 5.50 -11.49 -13.44
N GLU A 47 6.73 -11.02 -13.22
CA GLU A 47 7.01 -9.91 -12.29
C GLU A 47 6.43 -8.60 -12.82
N ALA A 48 6.59 -8.33 -14.11
CA ALA A 48 6.02 -7.16 -14.78
C ALA A 48 4.48 -7.20 -14.77
N ALA A 49 3.88 -8.37 -14.99
CA ALA A 49 2.43 -8.57 -14.93
C ALA A 49 1.89 -8.37 -13.51
N LEU A 50 2.58 -8.89 -12.50
CA LEU A 50 2.24 -8.67 -11.09
C LEU A 50 2.31 -7.19 -10.71
N ALA A 51 3.41 -6.51 -11.03
CA ALA A 51 3.57 -5.08 -10.78
C ALA A 51 2.48 -4.25 -11.48
N THR A 52 2.12 -4.63 -12.71
CA THR A 52 1.05 -3.99 -13.49
C THR A 52 -0.31 -4.14 -12.80
N ARG A 53 -0.70 -5.36 -12.39
CA ARG A 53 -1.96 -5.60 -11.68
C ARG A 53 -2.04 -4.82 -10.38
N LEU A 54 -0.97 -4.84 -9.58
CA LEU A 54 -0.90 -4.13 -8.30
C LEU A 54 -0.95 -2.61 -8.45
N SER A 55 -0.52 -2.07 -9.59
CA SER A 55 -0.43 -0.63 -9.81
C SER A 55 -1.76 0.06 -10.15
N GLY A 56 -2.81 -0.70 -10.51
CA GLY A 56 -4.05 -0.13 -11.02
C GLY A 56 -3.87 0.69 -12.31
N GLY A 57 -2.84 0.40 -13.11
CA GLY A 57 -2.51 1.11 -14.34
C GLY A 57 -1.74 2.43 -14.15
N ILE A 58 -1.22 2.67 -12.95
CA ILE A 58 -0.32 3.80 -12.63
C ILE A 58 1.13 3.37 -12.82
N LEU A 59 1.78 3.86 -13.88
CA LEU A 59 3.15 3.46 -14.22
C LEU A 59 4.15 3.67 -13.08
N GLY A 60 4.09 4.82 -12.41
CA GLY A 60 5.00 5.13 -11.31
C GLY A 60 4.87 4.15 -10.13
N ALA A 61 3.64 3.70 -9.84
CA ALA A 61 3.41 2.69 -8.81
C ALA A 61 3.94 1.32 -9.24
N ALA A 62 3.72 0.94 -10.50
CA ALA A 62 4.22 -0.32 -11.06
C ALA A 62 5.76 -0.38 -11.01
N VAL A 63 6.43 0.67 -11.48
CA VAL A 63 7.90 0.80 -11.43
C VAL A 63 8.37 0.76 -9.98
N SER A 64 7.76 1.56 -9.10
CA SER A 64 8.15 1.63 -7.69
C SER A 64 8.05 0.27 -6.99
N PHE A 65 7.01 -0.51 -7.26
CA PHE A 65 6.88 -1.86 -6.73
C PHE A 65 7.92 -2.80 -7.34
N ALA A 66 8.08 -2.79 -8.65
CA ALA A 66 8.98 -3.71 -9.35
C ALA A 66 10.45 -3.52 -8.96
N THR A 67 10.90 -2.28 -8.72
CA THR A 67 12.29 -1.98 -8.36
C THR A 67 12.56 -2.04 -6.85
N SER A 68 11.52 -2.15 -6.01
CA SER A 68 11.67 -2.09 -4.55
C SER A 68 11.62 -3.49 -3.94
N HIS A 69 12.75 -3.96 -3.41
CA HIS A 69 12.78 -5.21 -2.63
C HIS A 69 11.94 -5.10 -1.35
N SER A 70 12.02 -3.97 -0.64
CA SER A 70 11.24 -3.74 0.58
C SER A 70 9.73 -3.80 0.35
N LYS A 71 9.21 -3.26 -0.76
CA LYS A 71 7.79 -3.39 -1.11
C LYS A 71 7.37 -4.83 -1.40
N ARG A 72 8.23 -5.61 -2.05
CA ARG A 72 7.97 -7.04 -2.32
C ARG A 72 7.94 -7.86 -1.03
N GLU A 73 8.90 -7.67 -0.15
CA GLU A 73 8.92 -8.34 1.16
C GLU A 73 7.72 -7.92 2.02
N ARG A 74 7.40 -6.62 2.07
CA ARG A 74 6.19 -6.13 2.74
C ARG A 74 4.94 -6.83 2.22
N ARG A 75 4.77 -6.94 0.91
CA ARG A 75 3.63 -7.67 0.33
C ARG A 75 3.60 -9.13 0.74
N LYS A 76 4.74 -9.81 0.71
CA LYS A 76 4.85 -11.21 1.15
C LYS A 76 4.42 -11.36 2.61
N THR A 77 4.88 -10.49 3.51
CA THR A 77 4.49 -10.49 4.93
C THR A 77 3.00 -10.23 5.09
N VAL A 78 2.47 -9.17 4.47
CA VAL A 78 1.04 -8.80 4.59
C VAL A 78 0.12 -9.89 4.04
N LEU A 79 0.47 -10.50 2.91
CA LEU A 79 -0.32 -11.62 2.37
C LEU A 79 -0.19 -12.88 3.22
N GLY A 80 0.97 -13.13 3.82
CA GLY A 80 1.14 -14.20 4.80
C GLY A 80 0.18 -14.03 5.98
N ILE A 81 0.04 -12.81 6.48
CA ILE A 81 -0.91 -12.45 7.54
C ILE A 81 -2.35 -12.64 7.07
N ALA A 82 -2.71 -12.11 5.90
CA ALA A 82 -4.07 -12.17 5.36
C ALA A 82 -4.56 -13.62 5.18
N ARG A 83 -3.65 -14.53 4.83
CA ARG A 83 -3.90 -15.97 4.65
C ARG A 83 -4.11 -16.75 5.95
N SER A 84 -3.67 -16.21 7.08
CA SER A 84 -3.78 -16.87 8.39
C SER A 84 -4.63 -16.09 9.37
N ALA A 85 -5.33 -15.05 8.90
CA ALA A 85 -6.08 -14.13 9.75
C ALA A 85 -7.26 -14.82 10.47
N ASP A 86 -7.78 -15.91 9.90
CA ASP A 86 -8.84 -16.76 10.42
C ASP A 86 -8.40 -17.68 11.57
N ARG A 87 -7.08 -17.92 11.72
CA ARG A 87 -6.51 -18.89 12.67
C ARG A 87 -5.58 -18.25 13.70
N ALA A 88 -5.37 -16.94 13.62
CA ALA A 88 -4.45 -16.24 14.50
C ALA A 88 -5.10 -16.05 15.88
N ASP A 89 -4.46 -16.53 16.95
CA ASP A 89 -4.93 -16.17 18.29
C ASP A 89 -4.70 -14.66 18.59
N LEU A 90 -5.38 -14.14 19.61
CA LEU A 90 -5.29 -12.72 19.98
C LEU A 90 -3.85 -12.29 20.31
N ALA A 91 -3.05 -13.19 20.88
CA ALA A 91 -1.65 -12.91 21.19
C ALA A 91 -0.83 -12.73 19.90
N ARG A 92 -1.07 -13.55 18.88
CA ARG A 92 -0.45 -13.50 17.57
C ARG A 92 -0.77 -12.20 16.83
N LEU A 93 -1.96 -11.65 16.98
CA LEU A 93 -2.35 -10.39 16.33
C LEU A 93 -1.48 -9.19 16.76
N SER A 94 -1.11 -9.11 18.04
CA SER A 94 -0.21 -8.06 18.52
C SER A 94 1.20 -8.20 17.91
N PHE A 95 1.73 -9.43 17.85
CA PHE A 95 3.01 -9.69 17.17
C PHE A 95 2.95 -9.35 15.68
N ILE A 96 1.82 -9.62 15.02
CA ILE A 96 1.59 -9.28 13.62
C ILE A 96 1.62 -7.76 13.42
N ALA A 97 0.97 -6.98 14.29
CA ALA A 97 1.00 -5.52 14.20
C ALA A 97 2.43 -4.98 14.35
N GLU A 98 3.21 -5.51 15.29
CA GLU A 98 4.63 -5.16 15.43
C GLU A 98 5.46 -5.52 14.19
N GLU A 99 5.19 -6.68 13.59
CA GLU A 99 5.84 -7.14 12.36
C GLU A 99 5.55 -6.19 11.18
N LEU A 100 4.29 -5.77 11.01
CA LEU A 100 3.90 -4.78 10.00
C LEU A 100 4.64 -3.45 10.19
N ILE A 101 4.71 -2.95 11.42
CA ILE A 101 5.43 -1.72 11.75
C ILE A 101 6.92 -1.88 11.47
N ARG A 102 7.50 -3.05 11.73
CA ARG A 102 8.91 -3.34 11.42
C ARG A 102 9.17 -3.29 9.91
N GLU A 103 8.30 -3.88 9.09
CA GLU A 103 8.43 -3.82 7.63
C GLU A 103 8.26 -2.40 7.05
N ILE A 104 7.48 -1.53 7.71
CA ILE A 104 7.38 -0.11 7.35
C ILE A 104 8.68 0.62 7.75
N LYS A 105 9.27 0.30 8.90
CA LYS A 105 10.47 0.98 9.42
C LYS A 105 11.76 0.63 8.69
N LYS A 106 11.91 -0.59 8.13
CA LYS A 106 13.12 -1.00 7.39
C LYS A 106 13.60 0.03 6.34
N PRO A 107 12.79 0.42 5.35
CA PRO A 107 13.23 1.42 4.36
C PRO A 107 13.44 2.81 4.98
N LEU A 108 12.72 3.15 6.05
CA LEU A 108 12.93 4.43 6.75
C LEU A 108 14.31 4.51 7.40
N ASP A 109 14.80 3.41 7.95
CA ASP A 109 16.10 3.39 8.63
C ASP A 109 17.25 3.45 7.62
N GLU A 110 17.12 2.78 6.47
CA GLU A 110 18.03 2.92 5.33
C GLU A 110 18.05 4.38 4.82
N LEU A 111 16.87 5.00 4.68
CA LEU A 111 16.72 6.37 4.22
C LEU A 111 17.32 7.38 5.22
N LYS A 112 17.10 7.19 6.53
CA LYS A 112 17.73 8.00 7.59
C LYS A 112 19.26 7.89 7.54
N ALA A 113 19.79 6.70 7.30
CA ALA A 113 21.24 6.48 7.18
C ALA A 113 21.81 7.24 5.95
N ALA A 114 21.13 7.18 4.81
CA ALA A 114 21.50 7.93 3.61
C ALA A 114 21.44 9.46 3.84
N HIS A 115 20.38 9.94 4.50
CA HIS A 115 20.20 11.35 4.86
C HIS A 115 21.31 11.87 5.78
N LYS A 116 21.70 11.08 6.78
CA LYS A 116 22.80 11.41 7.70
C LYS A 116 24.14 11.49 6.96
N LYS A 117 24.37 10.58 6.01
CA LYS A 117 25.58 10.58 5.16
C LYS A 117 25.65 11.81 4.26
N GLU A 118 24.55 12.17 3.60
CA GLU A 118 24.48 13.38 2.74
C GLU A 118 24.86 14.66 3.50
N ILE A 119 24.35 14.83 4.72
CA ILE A 119 24.68 16.00 5.56
C ILE A 119 26.14 15.96 6.02
N ALA A 120 26.68 14.78 6.32
CA ALA A 120 28.08 14.63 6.75
C ALA A 120 29.06 15.00 5.61
N GLU A 121 28.81 14.52 4.40
CA GLU A 121 29.62 14.84 3.21
C GLU A 121 29.59 16.34 2.89
N LEU A 122 28.41 16.97 3.01
CA LEU A 122 28.28 18.43 2.87
C LEU A 122 29.03 19.21 3.94
N LYS A 123 29.14 18.69 5.17
CA LYS A 123 29.89 19.34 6.25
C LYS A 123 31.40 19.14 6.13
N GLU A 124 31.85 18.12 5.41
CA GLU A 124 33.27 17.85 5.15
C GLU A 124 33.79 18.68 3.98
N GLN A 125 32.95 18.98 2.98
CA GLN A 125 33.30 19.84 1.84
C GLN A 125 33.53 21.32 2.22
N TYR A 126 33.10 21.75 3.40
CA TYR A 126 33.27 23.10 3.92
C TYR A 126 34.06 22.99 5.23
N ASP A 127 34.92 23.96 5.54
CA ASP A 127 35.41 24.08 6.91
C ASP A 127 34.19 24.22 7.84
N ALA A 128 34.14 23.47 8.95
CA ALA A 128 32.96 23.32 9.81
C ALA A 128 32.34 24.66 10.32
N LYS A 129 33.08 25.77 10.20
CA LYS A 129 32.66 27.14 10.55
C LYS A 129 31.96 27.91 9.43
N ASP A 130 32.14 27.53 8.16
CA ASP A 130 31.59 28.20 6.97
C ASP A 130 30.49 27.39 6.26
N ALA A 131 30.05 26.29 6.87
CA ALA A 131 29.01 25.43 6.32
C ALA A 131 27.71 26.22 6.06
N PRO A 132 27.08 26.10 4.88
CA PRO A 132 25.93 26.92 4.51
C PRO A 132 24.68 26.51 5.29
N VAL A 133 24.47 27.13 6.46
CA VAL A 133 23.37 26.83 7.41
C VAL A 133 21.99 26.83 6.73
N ARG A 134 21.75 27.77 5.80
CA ARG A 134 20.49 27.83 5.04
C ARG A 134 20.30 26.63 4.10
N THR A 135 21.37 26.13 3.50
CA THR A 135 21.35 24.96 2.61
C THR A 135 21.10 23.69 3.42
N ILE A 136 21.81 23.52 4.55
CA ILE A 136 21.61 22.40 5.47
C ILE A 136 20.15 22.36 5.95
N LYS A 137 19.60 23.48 6.41
CA LYS A 137 18.20 23.55 6.87
C LYS A 137 17.19 23.20 5.76
N ARG A 138 17.46 23.56 4.51
CA ARG A 138 16.62 23.18 3.35
C ARG A 138 16.69 21.67 3.08
N ILE A 139 17.88 21.08 3.20
CA ILE A 139 18.09 19.63 3.04
C ILE A 139 17.36 18.89 4.15
N GLU A 140 17.54 19.26 5.42
CA GLU A 140 16.84 18.67 6.56
C GLU A 140 15.32 18.74 6.41
N GLN A 141 14.77 19.86 5.90
CA GLN A 141 13.34 19.98 5.66
C GLN A 141 12.86 19.06 4.52
N ARG A 142 13.65 18.90 3.45
CA ARG A 142 13.37 17.94 2.37
C ARG A 142 13.38 16.51 2.91
N GLN A 143 14.43 16.15 3.65
CA GLN A 143 14.62 14.84 4.27
C GLN A 143 13.46 14.49 5.21
N LYS A 144 13.03 15.43 6.07
CA LYS A 144 11.87 15.25 6.95
C LYS A 144 10.58 14.96 6.17
N ARG A 145 10.35 15.65 5.04
CA ARG A 145 9.18 15.42 4.18
C ARG A 145 9.24 14.06 3.48
N GLU A 146 10.43 13.66 3.04
CA GLU A 146 10.64 12.37 2.38
C GLU A 146 10.39 11.21 3.34
N LEU A 147 10.92 11.29 4.57
CA LEU A 147 10.66 10.29 5.62
C LEU A 147 9.17 10.15 5.93
N GLY A 148 8.46 11.27 6.11
CA GLY A 148 7.02 11.23 6.37
C GLY A 148 6.21 10.65 5.20
N LYS A 149 6.64 10.90 3.96
CA LYS A 149 6.02 10.31 2.77
C LYS A 149 6.26 8.80 2.70
N GLU A 150 7.48 8.34 2.96
CA GLU A 150 7.82 6.92 2.93
C GLU A 150 7.08 6.15 4.04
N GLU A 151 6.99 6.74 5.24
CA GLU A 151 6.25 6.16 6.37
C GLU A 151 4.76 6.01 6.05
N HIS A 152 4.14 7.10 5.56
CA HIS A 152 2.74 7.07 5.14
C HIS A 152 2.52 6.11 3.97
N GLN A 153 3.44 6.04 3.01
CA GLN A 153 3.33 5.10 1.89
C GLN A 153 3.40 3.66 2.38
N GLY A 154 4.28 3.35 3.35
CA GLY A 154 4.34 2.03 3.95
C GLY A 154 3.04 1.61 4.61
N PHE A 155 2.38 2.54 5.30
CA PHE A 155 1.07 2.31 5.91
C PHE A 155 -0.01 2.05 4.84
N GLU A 156 -0.10 2.90 3.81
CA GLU A 156 -1.06 2.72 2.72
C GLU A 156 -0.81 1.45 1.91
N ASP A 157 0.45 1.04 1.72
CA ASP A 157 0.79 -0.20 1.05
C ASP A 157 0.18 -1.40 1.79
N VAL A 158 0.29 -1.47 3.13
CA VAL A 158 -0.33 -2.53 3.95
C VAL A 158 -1.84 -2.57 3.73
N LEU A 159 -2.52 -1.42 3.86
CA LEU A 159 -3.97 -1.34 3.70
C LEU A 159 -4.40 -1.73 2.29
N SER A 160 -3.68 -1.25 1.26
CA SER A 160 -3.98 -1.56 -0.14
C SER A 160 -3.83 -3.06 -0.45
N ILE A 161 -2.85 -3.73 0.16
CA ILE A 161 -2.62 -5.17 -0.05
C ILE A 161 -3.75 -5.97 0.60
N LEU A 162 -4.13 -5.65 1.84
CA LEU A 162 -5.27 -6.25 2.51
C LEU A 162 -6.58 -6.01 1.75
N THR A 163 -6.80 -4.77 1.28
CA THR A 163 -7.95 -4.44 0.41
C THR A 163 -7.97 -5.33 -0.84
N SER A 164 -6.83 -5.51 -1.51
CA SER A 164 -6.75 -6.34 -2.73
C SER A 164 -7.09 -7.81 -2.45
N TRP A 165 -6.68 -8.34 -1.29
CA TRP A 165 -6.94 -9.71 -0.87
C TRP A 165 -8.44 -9.97 -0.70
N PHE A 166 -9.12 -9.18 0.13
CA PHE A 166 -10.56 -9.31 0.36
C PHE A 166 -11.38 -9.02 -0.90
N ARG A 167 -10.94 -8.07 -1.74
CA ARG A 167 -11.56 -7.80 -3.04
C ARG A 167 -11.48 -9.00 -3.98
N ASP A 168 -10.32 -9.66 -4.06
CA ASP A 168 -10.15 -10.83 -4.93
C ASP A 168 -11.05 -11.99 -4.48
N ILE A 169 -11.25 -12.18 -3.17
CA ILE A 169 -12.19 -13.18 -2.64
C ILE A 169 -13.61 -12.87 -3.11
N ILE A 170 -14.10 -11.64 -2.90
CA ILE A 170 -15.43 -11.21 -3.37
C ILE A 170 -15.54 -11.38 -4.89
N LEU A 171 -14.55 -10.91 -5.65
CA LEU A 171 -14.58 -10.93 -7.10
C LEU A 171 -14.64 -12.37 -7.63
N LEU A 172 -13.82 -13.26 -7.09
CA LEU A 172 -13.84 -14.67 -7.48
C LEU A 172 -15.18 -15.33 -7.12
N LYS A 173 -15.72 -15.03 -5.94
CA LYS A 173 -17.00 -15.58 -5.46
C LYS A 173 -18.18 -15.16 -6.34
N GLU A 174 -18.25 -13.88 -6.73
CA GLU A 174 -19.37 -13.33 -7.49
C GLU A 174 -19.27 -13.60 -9.00
N THR A 175 -18.05 -13.70 -9.55
CA THR A 175 -17.85 -13.76 -11.02
C THR A 175 -17.26 -15.07 -11.53
N GLY A 176 -16.60 -15.86 -10.67
CA GLY A 176 -15.83 -17.04 -11.08
C GLY A 176 -14.61 -16.75 -11.97
N ARG A 177 -14.25 -15.47 -12.17
CA ARG A 177 -13.25 -15.02 -13.14
C ARG A 177 -11.88 -14.82 -12.51
N GLU A 178 -10.97 -15.77 -12.74
CA GLU A 178 -9.60 -15.72 -12.24
C GLU A 178 -8.73 -14.66 -12.93
N ASP A 179 -9.04 -14.34 -14.20
CA ASP A 179 -8.34 -13.34 -15.01
C ASP A 179 -8.44 -11.92 -14.43
N LEU A 180 -9.45 -11.66 -13.61
CA LEU A 180 -9.71 -10.36 -12.99
C LEU A 180 -9.00 -10.17 -11.65
N LEU A 181 -8.41 -11.23 -11.08
CA LEU A 181 -7.80 -11.18 -9.76
C LEU A 181 -6.47 -10.43 -9.78
N THR A 182 -6.19 -9.69 -8.70
CA THR A 182 -4.91 -9.02 -8.51
C THR A 182 -3.82 -10.02 -8.09
N ASN A 183 -4.16 -10.89 -7.13
CA ASN A 183 -3.29 -11.83 -6.44
C ASN A 183 -3.30 -13.22 -7.08
N GLN A 184 -3.15 -13.29 -8.40
CA GLN A 184 -3.11 -14.56 -9.16
C GLN A 184 -2.00 -15.50 -8.68
N ASP A 185 -0.88 -14.95 -8.21
CA ASP A 185 0.24 -15.69 -7.61
C ASP A 185 -0.14 -16.41 -6.30
N HIS A 186 -1.30 -16.07 -5.72
CA HIS A 186 -1.80 -16.64 -4.47
C HIS A 186 -3.22 -17.25 -4.62
N ILE A 187 -3.63 -17.57 -5.85
CA ILE A 187 -5.00 -17.99 -6.18
C ILE A 187 -5.52 -19.19 -5.36
N LEU A 188 -4.67 -20.17 -5.04
CA LEU A 188 -5.10 -21.33 -4.26
C LEU A 188 -5.60 -20.92 -2.88
N ALA A 189 -4.89 -20.03 -2.20
CA ALA A 189 -5.30 -19.53 -0.89
C ALA A 189 -6.51 -18.57 -0.98
N VAL A 190 -6.65 -17.84 -2.10
CA VAL A 190 -7.89 -17.06 -2.35
C VAL A 190 -9.09 -18.01 -2.48
N LYS A 191 -8.96 -19.11 -3.22
CA LYS A 191 -10.01 -20.13 -3.37
C LYS A 191 -10.38 -20.76 -2.03
N GLU A 192 -9.40 -21.12 -1.21
CA GLU A 192 -9.65 -21.63 0.15
C GLU A 192 -10.51 -20.66 0.98
N HIS A 193 -10.24 -19.35 0.90
CA HIS A 193 -11.02 -18.34 1.63
C HIS A 193 -12.40 -18.08 1.01
N VAL A 194 -12.57 -18.24 -0.31
CA VAL A 194 -13.89 -18.13 -0.97
C VAL A 194 -14.88 -19.16 -0.42
N ASP A 195 -14.39 -20.36 -0.12
CA ASP A 195 -15.21 -21.43 0.43
C ASP A 195 -15.54 -21.22 1.91
N LEU A 196 -14.69 -20.51 2.66
CA LEU A 196 -14.80 -20.31 4.09
C LEU A 196 -15.60 -19.07 4.52
N PHE A 197 -15.61 -17.99 3.73
CA PHE A 197 -16.18 -16.71 4.19
C PHE A 197 -17.22 -16.15 3.24
N SER A 198 -18.27 -15.52 3.78
CA SER A 198 -19.31 -14.88 2.97
C SER A 198 -18.83 -13.58 2.30
N SER A 199 -19.49 -13.17 1.22
CA SER A 199 -19.24 -11.85 0.61
C SER A 199 -19.55 -10.70 1.60
N GLU A 200 -20.46 -10.92 2.56
CA GLU A 200 -20.77 -9.93 3.60
C GLU A 200 -19.61 -9.74 4.57
N ASP A 201 -18.98 -10.83 5.04
CA ASP A 201 -17.81 -10.77 5.92
C ASP A 201 -16.64 -10.06 5.25
N MET A 202 -16.38 -10.38 3.97
CA MET A 202 -15.32 -9.70 3.21
C MET A 202 -15.60 -8.20 3.06
N ASN A 203 -16.86 -7.80 2.85
CA ASN A 203 -17.24 -6.39 2.81
C ASN A 203 -17.05 -5.70 4.17
N ARG A 204 -17.37 -6.38 5.28
CA ARG A 204 -17.09 -5.87 6.64
C ARG A 204 -15.59 -5.68 6.87
N CYS A 205 -14.75 -6.64 6.46
CA CYS A 205 -13.29 -6.49 6.51
C CYS A 205 -12.79 -5.30 5.68
N LEU A 206 -13.34 -5.10 4.47
CA LEU A 206 -13.02 -3.95 3.64
C LEU A 206 -13.42 -2.61 4.29
N GLN A 207 -14.56 -2.57 4.96
CA GLN A 207 -15.00 -1.38 5.70
C GLN A 207 -14.06 -1.07 6.86
N ILE A 208 -13.65 -2.08 7.63
CA ILE A 208 -12.68 -1.91 8.73
C ILE A 208 -11.38 -1.29 8.20
N ILE A 209 -10.85 -1.78 7.09
CA ILE A 209 -9.62 -1.24 6.46
C ILE A 209 -9.81 0.23 6.04
N GLU A 210 -10.96 0.58 5.48
CA GLU A 210 -11.25 1.96 5.07
C GLU A 210 -11.39 2.90 6.27
N GLU A 211 -12.01 2.46 7.36
CA GLU A 211 -12.06 3.22 8.61
C GLU A 211 -10.65 3.45 9.18
N THR A 212 -9.80 2.41 9.20
CA THR A 212 -8.39 2.52 9.59
C THR A 212 -7.63 3.50 8.70
N ARG A 213 -7.88 3.50 7.38
CA ARG A 213 -7.31 4.47 6.42
C ARG A 213 -7.71 5.91 6.79
N GLN A 214 -8.97 6.13 7.16
CA GLN A 214 -9.46 7.46 7.54
C GLN A 214 -8.84 7.95 8.84
N TYR A 215 -8.64 7.09 9.85
CA TYR A 215 -7.99 7.46 11.10
C TYR A 215 -6.53 7.90 10.93
N SER A 216 -5.80 7.29 10.00
CA SER A 216 -4.40 7.65 9.71
C SER A 216 -4.23 9.12 9.28
N ARG A 217 -5.27 9.72 8.68
CA ARG A 217 -5.29 11.14 8.31
C ARG A 217 -5.24 12.10 9.51
N PHE A 218 -5.44 11.61 10.73
CA PHE A 218 -5.48 12.41 11.97
C PHE A 218 -4.25 12.23 12.88
N ASN A 219 -3.10 11.77 12.35
CA ASN A 219 -1.86 11.53 13.13
C ASN A 219 -2.02 10.48 14.25
N VAL A 220 -2.77 9.41 13.99
CA VAL A 220 -2.94 8.31 14.95
C VAL A 220 -1.68 7.44 14.99
N ASN A 221 -1.40 6.84 16.16
CA ASN A 221 -0.33 5.86 16.31
C ASN A 221 -0.62 4.65 15.40
N MET A 222 0.23 4.44 14.38
CA MET A 222 0.05 3.39 13.37
C MET A 222 0.00 1.99 13.97
N GLN A 223 0.76 1.73 15.05
CA GLN A 223 0.76 0.41 15.69
C GLN A 223 -0.62 0.10 16.28
N LEU A 224 -1.16 1.03 17.07
CA LEU A 224 -2.49 0.88 17.66
C LEU A 224 -3.57 0.78 16.58
N ALA A 225 -3.43 1.55 15.49
CA ALA A 225 -4.36 1.47 14.37
C ALA A 225 -4.34 0.09 13.69
N PHE A 226 -3.18 -0.53 13.54
CA PHE A 226 -3.09 -1.90 13.02
C PHE A 226 -3.60 -2.94 14.01
N GLU A 227 -3.29 -2.80 15.29
CA GLU A 227 -3.82 -3.70 16.33
C GLU A 227 -5.36 -3.70 16.32
N ASP A 228 -5.98 -2.52 16.42
CA ASP A 228 -7.45 -2.37 16.35
C ASP A 228 -8.03 -2.97 15.05
N MET A 229 -7.44 -2.63 13.91
CA MET A 229 -7.86 -3.15 12.60
C MET A 229 -7.82 -4.68 12.56
N LEU A 230 -6.71 -5.28 13.01
CA LEU A 230 -6.50 -6.72 12.97
C LEU A 230 -7.42 -7.46 13.93
N PHE A 231 -7.65 -6.91 15.14
CA PHE A 231 -8.64 -7.48 16.08
C PHE A 231 -10.04 -7.49 15.48
N ARG A 232 -10.48 -6.36 14.91
CA ARG A 232 -11.80 -6.25 14.30
C ARG A 232 -11.96 -7.15 13.08
N ILE A 233 -10.91 -7.30 12.26
CA ILE A 233 -10.91 -8.25 11.14
C ILE A 233 -11.00 -9.69 11.65
N HIS A 234 -10.19 -10.04 12.66
CA HIS A 234 -10.22 -11.37 13.25
C HIS A 234 -11.61 -11.70 13.82
N ASP A 235 -12.26 -10.77 14.52
CA ASP A 235 -13.61 -10.97 15.06
C ASP A 235 -14.63 -11.26 13.95
N VAL A 236 -14.50 -10.62 12.78
CA VAL A 236 -15.37 -10.94 11.64
C VAL A 236 -15.10 -12.36 11.12
N LEU A 237 -13.83 -12.78 11.04
CA LEU A 237 -13.44 -14.07 10.49
C LEU A 237 -13.63 -15.25 11.46
N ALA A 238 -13.67 -15.00 12.77
CA ALA A 238 -13.79 -16.04 13.79
C ALA A 238 -15.24 -16.53 14.03
N VAL A 239 -16.24 -15.74 13.61
CA VAL A 239 -17.66 -15.91 14.03
C VAL A 239 -18.37 -17.13 13.44
N GLU A 240 -17.84 -17.80 12.41
CA GLU A 240 -18.45 -19.03 11.87
C GLU A 240 -18.00 -20.34 12.55
N SER A 241 -17.51 -20.27 13.79
CA SER A 241 -17.26 -21.46 14.62
C SER A 241 -18.12 -21.53 15.90
N ASP A 242 -19.27 -20.83 15.93
CA ASP A 242 -20.28 -21.04 16.97
C ASP A 242 -21.50 -21.82 16.43
N PRO A 243 -21.59 -23.15 16.68
CA PRO A 243 -22.75 -23.96 16.29
C PRO A 243 -24.03 -23.64 17.09
N TYR A 244 -24.02 -22.64 17.99
CA TYR A 244 -25.17 -22.28 18.82
C TYR A 244 -25.82 -20.93 18.48
N PHE A 245 -25.38 -20.25 17.42
CA PHE A 245 -26.08 -19.05 16.95
C PHE A 245 -27.24 -19.43 16.02
N VAL A 246 -28.45 -19.52 16.57
CA VAL A 246 -29.72 -19.60 15.83
C VAL A 246 -30.42 -18.23 15.95
N PRO A 247 -30.92 -17.64 14.85
CA PRO A 247 -31.50 -16.29 14.82
C PRO A 247 -32.73 -16.10 15.72
#